data_AF-A0A815X7X5-F1
#
_entry.id   AF-A0A815X7X5-F1
#
_cell.length_a   1.000
_cell.length_b   1.000
_cell.length_c   1.000
_cell.angle_alpha   90.00
_cell.angle_beta   90.00
_cell.angle_gamma   90.00
#
_symmetry.space_group_name_H-M   'P 1'
#
loop_
_entity.id
_entity.type
_entity.pdbx_description
1 polymer ?
#
loop_
_entity_poly.entity_id
_entity_poly.type
_entity_poly.pdbx_seq_one_letter_code
_entity_poly.pdbx_strand_id
1 'polypeptide(L)'
;MNYVVKLTQQMRTEDSRYLQLLERLRQGQCNYELLLTRVVGQPTVSLREPPWNQAPMLVFRNEIRTQLNHRSAIHNAVEVGT
;
A
#
# COMPACT_ATOMS: atom_id res chain seq x y z
N MET A 1 -30.74 -25.48 -1.16
CA MET A 1 -29.51 -25.65 -0.36
C MET A 1 -28.51 -24.63 -0.85
N ASN A 2 -28.03 -23.74 0.03
CA ASN A 2 -27.00 -22.77 -0.32
C ASN A 2 -25.67 -23.31 0.17
N TYR A 3 -24.70 -23.43 -0.74
CA TYR A 3 -23.33 -23.82 -0.42
C TYR A 3 -22.41 -22.60 -0.56
N VAL A 4 -21.49 -22.45 0.38
CA VAL A 4 -20.45 -21.42 0.33
C VAL A 4 -19.13 -22.11 0.03
N VAL A 5 -18.45 -21.67 -1.03
CA VAL A 5 -17.13 -22.16 -1.42
C VAL A 5 -16.12 -21.03 -1.22
N LYS A 6 -15.04 -21.32 -0.49
CA LYS A 6 -13.94 -20.38 -0.26
C LYS A 6 -12.76 -20.75 -1.15
N LEU A 7 -12.36 -19.86 -2.03
CA LEU A 7 -11.12 -19.97 -2.77
C LEU A 7 -9.96 -19.57 -1.87
N THR A 8 -9.01 -20.48 -1.67
CA THR A 8 -7.85 -20.29 -0.77
C THR A 8 -6.56 -20.00 -1.52
N GLN A 9 -6.50 -20.32 -2.82
CA GLN A 9 -5.31 -20.11 -3.64
C GLN A 9 -5.15 -18.62 -3.98
N GLN A 10 -3.99 -18.05 -3.62
CA GLN A 10 -3.61 -16.68 -3.94
C GLN A 10 -2.58 -16.68 -5.08
N MET A 11 -2.88 -15.97 -6.17
CA MET A 11 -1.99 -15.91 -7.34
C MET A 11 -1.10 -14.66 -7.36
N ARG A 12 -1.34 -13.69 -6.47
CA ARG A 12 -0.67 -12.37 -6.49
C ARG A 12 0.75 -12.40 -5.90
N THR A 13 1.09 -13.38 -5.07
CA THR A 13 2.38 -13.43 -4.36
C THR A 13 2.70 -14.86 -3.92
N GLU A 14 3.97 -15.23 -4.03
CA GLU A 14 4.51 -16.53 -3.59
C GLU A 14 5.15 -16.49 -2.20
N ASP A 15 5.32 -15.30 -1.61
CA ASP A 15 5.88 -15.13 -0.26
C ASP A 15 4.92 -15.67 0.80
N SER A 16 5.19 -16.90 1.24
CA SER A 16 4.41 -17.61 2.24
C SER A 16 4.33 -16.89 3.59
N ARG A 17 5.38 -16.17 4.00
CA ARG A 17 5.39 -15.43 5.26
C ARG A 17 4.49 -14.21 5.18
N TYR A 18 4.47 -13.52 4.04
CA TYR A 18 3.56 -12.41 3.80
C TYR A 18 2.09 -12.88 3.73
N LEU A 19 1.82 -14.02 3.10
CA LEU A 19 0.46 -14.61 3.07
C LEU A 19 -0.04 -14.98 4.47
N GLN A 20 0.82 -15.57 5.31
CA GLN A 20 0.47 -15.87 6.70
C GLN A 20 0.18 -14.61 7.51
N LEU A 21 0.94 -13.53 7.30
CA LEU A 21 0.68 -12.23 7.92
C LEU A 21 -0.70 -11.68 7.51
N LEU A 22 -1.01 -11.68 6.22
CA LEU A 22 -2.30 -11.21 5.71
C LEU A 22 -3.48 -12.02 6.27
N GLU A 23 -3.33 -13.33 6.40
CA GLU A 23 -4.34 -14.21 6.97
C GLU A 23 -4.58 -13.91 8.46
N ARG A 24 -3.51 -13.65 9.23
CA ARG A 24 -3.64 -13.21 10.64
C ARG A 24 -4.33 -11.86 10.75
N LEU A 25 -3.99 -10.92 9.88
CA LEU A 25 -4.68 -9.61 9.82
C LEU A 25 -6.17 -9.78 9.52
N ARG A 26 -6.52 -10.63 8.55
CA ARG A 26 -7.91 -10.93 8.19
C ARG A 26 -8.72 -11.52 9.35
N GLN A 27 -8.08 -12.28 10.23
CA GLN A 27 -8.70 -12.89 11.41
C GLN A 27 -8.65 -12.01 12.67
N GLY A 28 -8.02 -10.83 12.60
CA GLY A 28 -7.83 -9.96 13.77
C GLY A 28 -6.80 -10.48 14.79
N GLN A 29 -5.94 -11.42 14.39
CA GLN A 29 -4.93 -12.07 15.26
C GLN A 29 -3.51 -11.52 15.04
N CYS A 30 -3.37 -10.31 14.47
CA CYS A 30 -2.06 -9.74 14.22
C CYS A 30 -1.53 -8.97 15.43
N ASN A 31 -0.25 -9.15 15.75
CA ASN A 31 0.45 -8.37 16.77
C ASN A 31 1.26 -7.22 16.13
N TYR A 32 1.50 -6.17 16.91
CA TYR A 32 2.19 -4.97 16.43
C TYR A 32 3.65 -5.25 16.05
N GLU A 33 4.33 -6.12 16.79
CA GLU A 33 5.73 -6.48 16.52
C GLU A 33 5.89 -7.11 15.14
N LEU A 34 4.91 -7.91 14.71
CA LEU A 34 4.93 -8.54 13.39
C LEU A 34 4.67 -7.52 12.28
N LEU A 35 3.85 -6.50 12.52
CA LEU A 35 3.64 -5.40 11.58
C LEU A 35 4.91 -4.58 11.38
N LEU A 36 5.69 -4.36 12.44
CA LEU A 36 6.98 -3.68 12.37
C LEU A 36 7.98 -4.37 11.44
N THR A 37 7.88 -5.69 11.24
CA THR A 37 8.84 -6.42 10.42
C THR A 37 8.69 -6.17 8.92
N ARG A 38 7.49 -5.83 8.44
CA ARG A 38 7.17 -5.85 7.00
C ARG A 38 6.22 -4.77 6.49
N VAL A 39 5.34 -4.25 7.35
CA VAL A 39 4.27 -3.33 6.95
C VAL A 39 4.59 -1.91 7.40
N VAL A 40 5.05 -1.75 8.63
CA VAL A 40 5.44 -0.46 9.16
C VAL A 40 6.90 -0.22 8.78
N GLY A 41 7.11 0.65 7.79
CA GLY A 41 8.44 1.14 7.42
C GLY A 41 9.01 2.10 8.47
N GLN A 42 10.29 2.41 8.35
CA GLN A 42 10.91 3.48 9.13
C GLN A 42 10.34 4.84 8.70
N PRO A 43 10.07 5.76 9.64
CA PRO A 43 9.44 7.06 9.35
C PRO A 43 10.30 8.00 8.50
N THR A 44 11.56 7.64 8.23
CA THR A 44 12.58 8.50 7.62
C THR A 44 12.69 8.40 6.10
N VAL A 45 11.77 7.72 5.42
CA VAL A 45 11.85 7.56 3.96
C VAL A 45 11.60 8.87 3.22
N SER A 46 12.55 9.26 2.35
CA SER A 46 12.41 10.43 1.48
C SER A 46 11.44 10.12 0.34
N LEU A 47 10.38 10.91 0.21
CA LEU A 47 9.42 10.81 -0.90
C LEU A 47 9.91 11.49 -2.19
N ARG A 48 11.06 12.16 -2.15
CA ARG A 48 11.65 12.85 -3.32
C ARG A 48 12.62 11.98 -4.09
N GLU A 49 13.13 10.93 -3.45
CA GLU A 49 14.15 10.06 -4.00
C GLU A 49 13.58 8.67 -4.34
N PRO A 50 14.17 7.96 -5.32
CA PRO A 50 13.83 6.57 -5.58
C PRO A 50 14.06 5.68 -4.35
N PRO A 51 13.25 4.62 -4.17
CA PRO A 51 12.13 4.20 -5.03
C PRO A 51 10.79 4.88 -4.68
N TRP A 52 10.73 5.65 -3.60
CA TRP A 52 9.46 6.12 -3.03
C TRP A 52 8.82 7.25 -3.83
N ASN A 53 9.60 8.01 -4.58
CA ASN A 53 9.08 9.03 -5.49
C ASN A 53 8.25 8.46 -6.66
N GLN A 54 8.34 7.15 -6.93
CA GLN A 54 7.56 6.45 -7.96
C GLN A 54 6.47 5.54 -7.36
N ALA A 55 6.44 5.39 -6.04
CA ALA A 55 5.47 4.52 -5.39
C ALA A 55 4.09 5.18 -5.33
N PRO A 56 2.99 4.44 -5.60
CA PRO A 56 1.65 4.97 -5.42
C PRO A 56 1.37 5.20 -3.93
N MET A 57 0.88 6.39 -3.59
CA MET A 57 0.45 6.72 -2.23
C MET A 57 -1.02 6.34 -2.01
N LEU A 58 -1.28 5.52 -1.00
CA LEU A 58 -2.63 5.20 -0.55
C LEU A 58 -3.02 6.12 0.60
N VAL A 59 -4.19 6.75 0.50
CA VAL A 59 -4.72 7.66 1.52
C VAL A 59 -6.16 7.31 1.85
N PHE A 60 -6.57 7.55 3.09
CA PHE A 60 -7.92 7.23 3.56
C PHE A 60 -9.00 8.14 2.96
N ARG A 61 -8.67 9.41 2.69
CA ARG A 61 -9.63 10.43 2.26
C ARG A 61 -9.44 10.78 0.80
N ASN A 62 -10.54 10.75 0.04
CA ASN A 62 -10.51 11.02 -1.39
C ASN A 62 -10.13 12.48 -1.69
N GLU A 63 -10.49 13.42 -0.82
CA GLU A 63 -10.14 14.83 -0.95
C GLU A 63 -8.61 15.02 -0.91
N ILE A 64 -7.94 14.28 -0.01
CA ILE A 64 -6.48 14.29 0.09
C ILE A 64 -5.85 13.72 -1.19
N ARG A 65 -6.37 12.59 -1.71
CA ARG A 65 -5.91 12.01 -2.98
C ARG A 65 -6.04 13.02 -4.13
N THR A 66 -7.20 13.68 -4.25
CA THR A 66 -7.47 14.67 -5.30
C THR A 66 -6.51 15.84 -5.19
N GLN A 67 -6.29 16.38 -3.99
CA GLN A 67 -5.35 17.48 -3.77
C GLN A 67 -3.91 17.10 -4.13
N LEU A 68 -3.44 15.92 -3.70
CA LEU A 68 -2.09 15.42 -4.01
C LEU A 68 -1.89 15.22 -5.52
N ASN A 69 -2.85 14.58 -6.19
CA ASN A 69 -2.77 14.34 -7.63
C ASN A 69 -2.83 15.65 -8.42
N HIS A 70 -3.69 16.59 -8.03
CA HIS A 70 -3.80 17.88 -8.70
C HIS A 70 -2.50 18.69 -8.56
N ARG A 71 -1.92 18.73 -7.36
CA ARG A 71 -0.63 19.38 -7.12
C ARG A 71 0.49 18.76 -7.95
N SER A 72 0.54 17.42 -8.03
CA SER A 72 1.54 16.72 -8.84
C SER A 72 1.36 17.02 -10.34
N ALA A 73 0.12 17.01 -10.85
CA ALA A 73 -0.16 17.32 -12.24
C ALA A 73 0.26 18.75 -12.62
N ILE A 74 -0.03 19.73 -11.76
CA ILE A 74 0.39 21.13 -12.00
C ILE A 74 1.91 21.24 -12.02
N HIS A 75 2.61 20.63 -11.04
CA HIS A 75 4.07 20.66 -10.97
C HIS A 75 4.70 20.13 -12.27
N ASN A 76 4.24 18.96 -12.72
CA ASN A 76 4.75 18.33 -13.94
C ASN A 76 4.43 19.14 -15.20
N ALA A 77 3.27 19.80 -15.27
CA ALA A 77 2.92 20.66 -16.40
C ALA A 77 3.82 21.90 -16.51
N VAL A 78 4.24 22.47 -15.37
CA VAL A 78 5.17 23.61 -15.34
C VAL A 78 6.55 23.20 -15.83
N GLU A 79 7.06 22.01 -15.45
CA GLU A 79 8.36 21.51 -15.90
C GLU A 79 8.42 21.20 -17.41
N VAL A 80 7.30 20.78 -18.01
CA VAL A 80 7.23 20.45 -19.45
C VAL A 80 7.06 21.70 -20.33
N GLY A 81 6.54 22.79 -19.77
CA GLY A 81 6.30 24.05 -20.49
C GLY A 81 7.51 24.99 -20.60
N THR A 82 8.63 24.66 -19.94
CA THR A 82 9.92 25.34 -19.99
C THR A 82 10.92 24.58 -20.84
#